data_AF-A0A149VHP4-F1
#
_entry.id   AF-A0A149VHP4-F1
#
_cell.length_a   1.000
_cell.length_b   1.000
_cell.length_c   1.000
_cell.angle_alpha   90.00
_cell.angle_beta   90.00
_cell.angle_gamma   90.00
#
_symmetry.space_group_name_H-M   'P 1'
#
loop_
_entity.id
_entity.type
_entity.pdbx_description
1 polymer ?
#
loop_
_entity_poly.entity_id
_entity_poly.type
_entity_poly.pdbx_seq_one_letter_code
_entity_poly.pdbx_strand_id
1 'polypeptide(L)'
;AHLPAAGEIVLFDRSWYNRAGVERVMGFCTDEQYEEFFRSVPEFERMLVSSGIQIIKFWFSITDDEQEARFRARMDDPLKQWKLSPMDLESRKRWEAYTLAKEVMLERSSIPEAPWWVVQGVDKKKARLNCISHLLSLVPYQPVSRPEVVLPPRIYHPDYERQQTPDSMIVPELY
;
A
#
# COMPACT_ATOMS: atom_id res chain seq x y z
N ALA A 1 14.18 2.34 -6.05
CA ALA A 1 14.24 2.81 -4.65
C ALA A 1 12.82 3.11 -4.20
N HIS A 2 12.29 2.36 -3.21
CA HIS A 2 10.88 2.46 -2.76
C HIS A 2 10.73 2.42 -1.23
N LEU A 3 11.84 2.45 -0.48
CA LEU A 3 11.78 2.55 0.98
C LEU A 3 11.58 4.03 1.39
N PRO A 4 10.91 4.30 2.52
CA PRO A 4 10.68 5.67 2.98
C PRO A 4 11.98 6.34 3.39
N ALA A 5 12.12 7.63 3.07
CA ALA A 5 13.04 8.54 3.73
C ALA A 5 12.43 9.09 5.03
N ALA A 6 13.22 9.85 5.79
CA ALA A 6 12.75 10.47 7.03
C ALA A 6 11.56 11.42 6.76
N GLY A 7 10.45 11.19 7.47
CA GLY A 7 9.21 11.97 7.33
C GLY A 7 8.25 11.46 6.25
N GLU A 8 8.61 10.41 5.51
CA GLU A 8 7.75 9.82 4.48
C GLU A 8 6.93 8.64 5.02
N ILE A 9 5.73 8.47 4.47
CA ILE A 9 4.93 7.26 4.61
C ILE A 9 4.85 6.60 3.23
N VAL A 10 5.29 5.35 3.15
CA VAL A 10 5.20 4.55 1.91
C VAL A 10 4.24 3.39 2.13
N LEU A 11 3.26 3.24 1.24
CA LEU A 11 2.30 2.15 1.23
C LEU A 11 2.65 1.16 0.12
N PHE A 12 2.84 -0.09 0.52
CA PHE A 12 3.13 -1.20 -0.38
C PHE A 12 1.82 -1.94 -0.72
N ASP A 13 1.27 -1.70 -1.92
CA ASP A 13 0.18 -2.53 -2.47
C ASP A 13 0.79 -3.83 -3.02
N ARG A 14 0.82 -4.84 -2.14
CA ARG A 14 1.77 -5.97 -2.14
C ARG A 14 3.20 -5.53 -1.85
N SER A 15 4.07 -6.49 -1.55
CA SER A 15 5.45 -6.24 -1.10
C SER A 15 6.37 -7.41 -1.46
N TRP A 16 7.56 -7.46 -0.84
CA TRP A 16 8.49 -8.60 -0.94
C TRP A 16 7.85 -9.94 -0.55
N TYR A 17 6.72 -9.93 0.17
CA TYR A 17 5.95 -11.13 0.51
C TYR A 17 5.25 -11.81 -0.68
N ASN A 18 5.35 -11.29 -1.91
CA ASN A 18 4.97 -12.06 -3.10
C ASN A 18 5.65 -13.43 -3.14
N ARG A 19 6.91 -13.52 -2.67
CA ARG A 19 7.64 -14.79 -2.56
C ARG A 19 6.99 -15.79 -1.61
N ALA A 20 6.49 -15.31 -0.47
CA ALA A 20 5.81 -16.15 0.51
C ALA A 20 4.41 -16.59 0.09
N GLY A 21 3.80 -15.89 -0.89
CA GLY A 21 2.43 -16.12 -1.33
C GLY A 21 2.34 -16.63 -2.77
N VAL A 22 2.17 -15.71 -3.72
CA VAL A 22 1.89 -16.05 -5.12
C VAL A 22 3.03 -16.83 -5.77
N GLU A 23 4.29 -16.49 -5.52
CA GLU A 23 5.41 -17.21 -6.15
C GLU A 23 5.48 -18.66 -5.66
N ARG A 24 5.25 -18.88 -4.35
CA ARG A 24 5.19 -20.22 -3.78
C ARG A 24 4.05 -21.04 -4.37
N VAL A 25 2.83 -20.49 -4.36
CA VAL A 25 1.63 -21.25 -4.78
C VAL A 25 1.61 -21.51 -6.28
N MET A 26 2.18 -20.60 -7.08
CA MET A 26 2.20 -20.70 -8.55
C MET A 26 3.47 -21.34 -9.10
N GLY A 27 4.46 -21.65 -8.25
CA GLY A 27 5.72 -22.25 -8.66
C GLY A 27 6.65 -21.29 -9.41
N PHE A 28 6.59 -20.00 -9.09
CA PHE A 28 7.50 -18.98 -9.67
C PHE A 28 8.81 -18.84 -8.91
N CYS A 29 8.94 -19.48 -7.75
CA CYS A 29 10.20 -19.62 -7.03
C CYS A 29 10.47 -21.10 -6.72
N THR A 30 11.75 -21.45 -6.60
CA THR A 30 12.15 -22.79 -6.11
C THR A 30 11.98 -22.88 -4.60
N ASP A 31 12.00 -24.11 -4.07
CA ASP A 31 11.95 -24.36 -2.62
C ASP A 31 13.14 -23.69 -1.92
N GLU A 32 14.32 -23.71 -2.52
CA GLU A 32 15.51 -23.06 -1.96
C GLU A 32 15.34 -21.55 -1.87
N GLN A 33 14.75 -20.91 -2.88
CA GLN A 33 14.48 -19.47 -2.89
C GLN A 33 13.42 -19.08 -1.85
N TYR A 34 12.40 -19.92 -1.68
CA TYR A 34 11.35 -19.74 -0.68
C TYR A 34 11.89 -19.84 0.74
N GLU A 35 12.73 -20.85 1.00
CA GLU A 35 13.38 -21.03 2.29
C GLU A 35 14.42 -19.95 2.58
N GLU A 36 15.18 -19.52 1.57
CA GLU A 36 16.09 -18.39 1.72
C GLU A 36 15.33 -17.11 2.08
N PHE A 37 14.20 -16.84 1.42
CA PHE A 37 13.38 -15.68 1.75
C PHE A 37 12.97 -15.65 3.22
N PHE A 38 12.57 -16.78 3.80
CA PHE A 38 12.21 -16.82 5.21
C PHE A 38 13.41 -16.71 6.16
N ARG A 39 14.61 -17.07 5.72
CA ARG A 39 15.84 -16.76 6.47
C ARG A 39 16.16 -15.27 6.41
N SER A 40 16.03 -14.64 5.24
CA SER A 40 16.45 -13.25 5.06
C SER A 40 15.42 -12.22 5.51
N VAL A 41 14.12 -12.45 5.33
CA VAL A 41 13.08 -11.42 5.53
C VAL A 41 13.02 -10.87 6.97
N PRO A 42 13.14 -11.69 8.03
CA PRO A 42 13.12 -11.15 9.39
C PRO A 42 14.36 -10.29 9.65
N GLU A 43 15.54 -10.71 9.20
CA GLU A 43 16.77 -9.93 9.36
C GLU A 43 16.73 -8.61 8.58
N PHE A 44 16.20 -8.64 7.35
CA PHE A 44 15.98 -7.45 6.55
C PHE A 44 15.04 -6.46 7.25
N GLU A 45 13.92 -6.94 7.79
CA GLU A 45 12.98 -6.10 8.54
C GLU A 45 13.61 -5.55 9.83
N ARG A 46 14.36 -6.36 10.58
CA ARG A 46 15.11 -5.88 11.77
C ARG A 46 16.11 -4.80 11.43
N MET A 47 16.83 -4.94 10.31
CA MET A 47 17.76 -3.91 9.84
C MET A 47 17.03 -2.59 9.58
N LEU A 48 15.86 -2.62 8.91
CA LEU A 48 15.07 -1.43 8.66
C LEU A 48 14.56 -0.79 9.95
N VAL A 49 14.03 -1.59 10.88
CA VAL A 49 13.57 -1.11 12.20
C VAL A 49 14.73 -0.50 12.99
N SER A 50 15.90 -1.14 12.96
CA SER A 50 17.11 -0.64 13.64
C SER A 50 17.61 0.69 13.05
N SER A 51 17.30 0.94 11.77
CA SER A 51 17.56 2.23 11.10
C SER A 51 16.48 3.29 11.37
N GLY A 52 15.50 3.02 12.23
CA GLY A 52 14.44 3.95 12.60
C GLY A 52 13.18 3.90 11.72
N ILE A 53 13.06 2.93 10.81
CA ILE A 53 11.87 2.75 9.98
C ILE A 53 10.84 1.91 10.74
N GLN A 54 9.65 2.44 10.96
CA GLN A 54 8.55 1.65 11.50
C GLN A 54 7.92 0.78 10.41
N ILE A 55 7.94 -0.55 10.59
CA ILE A 55 7.31 -1.50 9.67
C ILE A 55 5.99 -1.98 10.28
N ILE A 56 4.90 -1.85 9.51
CA ILE A 56 3.57 -2.31 9.90
C ILE A 56 3.04 -3.20 8.78
N LYS A 57 2.77 -4.47 9.08
CA LYS A 57 2.33 -5.47 8.10
C LYS A 57 0.87 -5.84 8.33
N PHE A 58 0.03 -5.68 7.30
CA PHE A 58 -1.40 -5.99 7.35
C PHE A 58 -1.76 -7.12 6.39
N TRP A 59 -2.44 -8.14 6.91
CA TRP A 59 -3.09 -9.17 6.10
C TRP A 59 -4.60 -8.99 6.13
N PHE A 60 -5.22 -8.70 4.99
CA PHE A 60 -6.68 -8.59 4.89
C PHE A 60 -7.29 -9.97 4.64
N SER A 61 -7.95 -10.52 5.66
CA SER A 61 -8.58 -11.83 5.60
C SER A 61 -10.04 -11.72 5.17
N ILE A 62 -10.45 -12.50 4.17
CA ILE A 62 -11.84 -12.66 3.75
C ILE A 62 -12.20 -14.15 3.74
N THR A 63 -13.48 -14.46 3.82
CA THR A 63 -13.96 -15.83 3.63
C THR A 63 -13.93 -16.22 2.15
N ASP A 64 -13.94 -17.52 1.87
CA ASP A 64 -14.03 -18.02 0.49
C ASP A 64 -15.31 -17.52 -0.21
N ASP A 65 -16.44 -17.58 0.48
CA ASP A 65 -17.73 -17.07 -0.02
C ASP A 65 -17.68 -15.59 -0.39
N GLU A 66 -17.06 -14.75 0.46
CA GLU A 66 -16.91 -13.32 0.18
C GLU A 66 -15.94 -13.07 -0.98
N GLN A 67 -14.89 -13.90 -1.10
CA GLN A 67 -14.00 -13.84 -2.25
C GLN A 67 -14.79 -14.13 -3.53
N GLU A 68 -15.59 -15.20 -3.55
CA GLU A 68 -16.43 -15.57 -4.69
C GLU A 68 -17.40 -14.46 -5.07
N ALA A 69 -18.13 -13.93 -4.10
CA ALA A 69 -19.08 -12.85 -4.31
C ALA A 69 -18.41 -11.63 -4.95
N ARG A 70 -17.17 -11.29 -4.53
CA ARG A 70 -16.38 -10.22 -5.12
C ARG A 70 -15.94 -10.52 -6.55
N PHE A 71 -15.59 -11.77 -6.86
CA PHE A 71 -15.26 -12.17 -8.23
C PHE A 71 -16.46 -12.00 -9.16
N ARG A 72 -17.61 -12.58 -8.79
CA ARG A 72 -18.85 -12.45 -9.57
C ARG A 72 -19.24 -10.97 -9.79
N ALA A 73 -19.25 -10.18 -8.71
CA ALA A 73 -19.55 -8.75 -8.79
C ALA A 73 -18.56 -7.93 -9.64
N ARG A 74 -17.32 -8.40 -9.86
CA ARG A 74 -16.36 -7.76 -10.78
C ARG A 74 -16.61 -8.17 -12.23
N MET A 75 -17.04 -9.40 -12.47
CA MET A 75 -17.39 -9.88 -13.81
C MET A 75 -18.61 -9.12 -14.36
N ASP A 76 -19.59 -8.85 -13.49
CA ASP A 76 -20.86 -8.21 -13.87
C ASP A 76 -20.80 -6.68 -13.93
N ASP A 77 -19.72 -6.04 -13.45
CA ASP A 77 -19.57 -4.58 -13.39
C ASP A 77 -18.47 -4.09 -14.36
N PRO A 78 -18.84 -3.43 -15.49
CA PRO A 78 -17.89 -2.91 -16.47
C PRO A 78 -16.81 -1.99 -15.90
N LEU A 79 -17.11 -1.27 -14.80
CA LEU A 79 -16.15 -0.36 -14.16
C LEU A 79 -15.10 -1.09 -13.31
N LYS A 80 -15.29 -2.39 -13.07
CA LYS A 80 -14.43 -3.22 -12.21
C LYS A 80 -13.79 -4.39 -12.92
N GLN A 81 -14.21 -4.72 -14.15
CA GLN A 81 -13.68 -5.85 -14.93
C GLN A 81 -12.16 -5.82 -15.11
N TRP A 82 -11.57 -4.64 -15.28
CA TRP A 82 -10.11 -4.47 -15.40
C TRP A 82 -9.31 -4.97 -14.19
N LYS A 83 -9.96 -5.21 -13.04
CA LYS A 83 -9.34 -5.76 -11.82
C LYS A 83 -9.29 -7.30 -11.80
N LEU A 84 -9.75 -7.95 -12.86
CA LEU A 84 -9.67 -9.40 -13.03
C LEU A 84 -8.50 -9.73 -13.95
N SER A 85 -7.57 -10.53 -13.45
CA SER A 85 -6.49 -11.10 -14.23
C SER A 85 -6.62 -12.63 -14.32
N PRO A 86 -5.98 -13.27 -15.30
CA PRO A 86 -5.89 -14.74 -15.35
C PRO A 86 -5.32 -15.35 -14.06
N MET A 87 -4.39 -14.64 -13.42
CA MET A 87 -3.80 -15.03 -12.13
C MET A 87 -4.85 -15.13 -11.03
N ASP A 88 -5.81 -14.21 -10.99
CA ASP A 88 -6.84 -14.18 -9.96
C ASP A 88 -7.76 -15.41 -10.04
N LEU A 89 -8.07 -15.89 -11.26
CA LEU A 89 -8.87 -17.10 -11.46
C LEU A 89 -8.15 -18.36 -10.98
N GLU A 90 -6.86 -18.47 -11.28
CA GLU A 90 -6.03 -19.58 -10.78
C GLU A 90 -5.88 -19.51 -9.26
N SER A 91 -5.80 -18.31 -8.68
CA SER A 91 -5.72 -18.13 -7.24
C SER A 91 -6.96 -18.63 -6.50
N ARG A 92 -8.16 -18.47 -7.09
CA ARG A 92 -9.40 -19.02 -6.54
C ARG A 92 -9.39 -20.55 -6.50
N LYS A 93 -8.91 -21.22 -7.56
CA LYS A 93 -8.80 -22.68 -7.59
C LYS A 93 -7.85 -23.23 -6.52
N ARG A 94 -6.85 -22.44 -6.12
CA ARG A 94 -5.80 -22.84 -5.18
C ARG A 94 -6.00 -22.27 -3.76
N TRP A 95 -7.25 -22.02 -3.36
CA TRP A 95 -7.59 -21.40 -2.08
C TRP A 95 -6.86 -22.01 -0.88
N GLU A 96 -6.84 -23.34 -0.76
CA GLU A 96 -6.20 -24.04 0.35
C GLU A 96 -4.67 -23.87 0.34
N ALA A 97 -4.05 -23.90 -0.84
CA ALA A 97 -2.60 -23.66 -0.97
C ALA A 97 -2.23 -22.22 -0.57
N TYR A 98 -3.05 -21.22 -0.91
CA TYR A 98 -2.87 -19.85 -0.42
C TYR A 98 -3.12 -19.72 1.08
N THR A 99 -4.06 -20.49 1.62
CA THR A 99 -4.35 -20.51 3.06
C THR A 99 -3.14 -21.05 3.85
N LEU A 100 -2.56 -22.15 3.39
CA LEU A 100 -1.33 -22.71 3.97
C LEU A 100 -0.15 -21.74 3.83
N ALA A 101 0.05 -21.16 2.64
CA ALA A 101 1.12 -20.20 2.40
C ALA A 101 1.02 -18.97 3.32
N LYS A 102 -0.20 -18.46 3.56
CA LYS A 102 -0.48 -17.40 4.53
C LYS A 102 -0.09 -17.83 5.95
N GLU A 103 -0.50 -19.01 6.40
CA GLU A 103 -0.23 -19.48 7.77
C GLU A 103 1.27 -19.58 8.04
N VAL A 104 2.00 -20.21 7.12
CA VAL A 104 3.47 -20.32 7.18
C VAL A 104 4.11 -18.93 7.15
N MET A 105 3.61 -18.01 6.32
CA MET A 105 4.12 -16.64 6.24
C MET A 105 3.96 -15.91 7.58
N LEU A 106 2.76 -15.96 8.18
CA LEU A 106 2.49 -15.29 9.45
C LEU A 106 3.37 -15.88 10.58
N GLU A 107 3.46 -17.20 10.65
CA GLU A 107 4.26 -17.90 11.65
C GLU A 107 5.76 -17.57 11.56
N ARG A 108 6.33 -17.64 10.36
CA ARG A 108 7.78 -17.53 10.17
C ARG A 108 8.30 -16.10 10.10
N SER A 109 7.44 -15.11 9.90
CA SER A 109 7.86 -13.72 9.68
C SER A 109 7.21 -12.70 10.61
N SER A 110 6.30 -13.10 11.51
CA SER A 110 5.81 -12.18 12.55
C SER A 110 6.79 -12.10 13.70
N ILE A 111 7.69 -11.13 13.65
CA ILE A 111 8.67 -10.85 14.71
C ILE A 111 8.21 -9.72 15.63
N PRO A 112 8.69 -9.63 16.89
CA PRO A 112 8.30 -8.55 17.80
C PRO A 112 8.55 -7.14 17.26
N GLU A 113 9.61 -6.94 16.48
CA GLU A 113 9.99 -5.65 15.90
C GLU A 113 9.12 -5.25 14.70
N ALA A 114 8.52 -6.22 14.01
CA ALA A 114 7.70 -6.04 12.81
C ALA A 114 6.58 -7.12 12.80
N PRO A 115 5.54 -6.98 13.64
CA PRO A 115 4.48 -7.96 13.75
C PRO A 115 3.53 -7.93 12.56
N TRP A 116 2.85 -9.05 12.32
CA TRP A 116 1.71 -9.13 11.40
C TRP A 116 0.39 -8.84 12.11
N TRP A 117 -0.49 -8.10 11.44
CA TRP A 117 -1.84 -7.80 11.90
C TRP A 117 -2.87 -8.30 10.90
N VAL A 118 -3.82 -9.12 11.37
CA VAL A 118 -4.91 -9.63 10.53
C VAL A 118 -6.10 -8.70 10.60
N VAL A 119 -6.47 -8.10 9.47
CA VAL A 119 -7.65 -7.25 9.33
C VAL A 119 -8.81 -8.08 8.81
N GLN A 120 -9.92 -8.10 9.55
CA GLN A 120 -11.16 -8.75 9.11
C GLN A 120 -11.77 -7.96 7.94
N GLY A 121 -11.65 -8.52 6.74
CA GLY A 121 -11.85 -7.85 5.46
C GLY A 121 -13.22 -8.07 4.81
N VAL A 122 -14.11 -8.86 5.41
CA VAL A 122 -15.42 -9.21 4.82
C VAL A 122 -16.26 -7.95 4.59
N ASP A 123 -16.50 -7.16 5.64
CA ASP A 123 -17.06 -5.82 5.50
C ASP A 123 -15.95 -4.82 5.14
N LYS A 124 -15.92 -4.37 3.88
CA LYS A 124 -14.91 -3.43 3.37
C LYS A 124 -14.87 -2.11 4.16
N LYS A 125 -16.02 -1.58 4.60
CA LYS A 125 -16.07 -0.28 5.29
C LYS A 125 -15.49 -0.43 6.69
N LYS A 126 -15.91 -1.47 7.43
CA LYS A 126 -15.35 -1.76 8.76
C LYS A 126 -13.87 -2.09 8.69
N ALA A 127 -13.43 -2.89 7.72
CA ALA A 127 -12.02 -3.24 7.52
C ALA A 127 -11.14 -1.99 7.35
N ARG A 128 -11.59 -1.03 6.53
CA ARG A 128 -10.88 0.25 6.32
C ARG A 128 -10.78 1.06 7.61
N LEU A 129 -11.90 1.24 8.31
CA LEU A 129 -11.95 2.01 9.55
C LEU A 129 -11.06 1.38 10.64
N ASN A 130 -11.15 0.06 10.82
CA ASN A 130 -10.33 -0.67 11.79
C ASN A 130 -8.84 -0.61 11.44
N CYS A 131 -8.48 -0.79 10.16
CA CYS A 131 -7.10 -0.69 9.71
C CYS A 131 -6.52 0.71 9.96
N ILE A 132 -7.25 1.77 9.60
CA ILE A 132 -6.83 3.16 9.82
C ILE A 132 -6.73 3.46 11.32
N SER A 133 -7.74 3.06 12.11
CA SER A 133 -7.73 3.26 13.57
C SER A 133 -6.55 2.57 14.23
N HIS A 134 -6.24 1.33 13.82
CA HIS A 134 -5.10 0.58 14.34
C HIS A 134 -3.77 1.21 13.92
N LEU A 135 -3.61 1.59 12.65
CA LEU A 135 -2.43 2.32 12.18
C LEU A 135 -2.18 3.59 13.01
N LEU A 136 -3.22 4.39 13.25
CA LEU A 136 -3.12 5.59 14.08
C LEU A 136 -2.74 5.27 15.54
N SER A 137 -3.17 4.14 16.10
CA SER A 137 -2.77 3.73 17.45
C SER A 137 -1.30 3.29 17.55
N LEU A 138 -0.68 2.87 16.45
CA LEU A 138 0.72 2.42 16.41
C LEU A 138 1.72 3.57 16.24
N VAL A 139 1.26 4.73 15.77
CA VAL A 139 2.11 5.89 15.49
C VAL A 139 1.84 6.95 16.55
N PRO A 140 2.81 7.35 17.38
CA PRO A 140 2.61 8.47 18.29
C PRO A 140 2.49 9.75 17.48
N TYR A 141 1.31 10.37 17.48
CA TYR A 141 1.07 11.66 16.84
C TYR A 141 0.50 12.66 17.84
N GLN A 142 0.79 13.93 17.58
CA GLN A 142 0.28 15.05 18.35
C GLN A 142 -0.32 16.08 17.40
N PRO A 143 -1.25 16.93 17.87
CA PRO A 143 -1.69 18.09 17.12
C PRO A 143 -0.47 18.95 16.75
N VAL A 144 -0.32 19.24 15.46
CA VAL A 144 0.73 20.13 14.95
C VAL A 144 0.12 21.50 14.70
N SER A 145 0.68 22.54 15.32
CA SER A 145 0.29 23.92 15.03
C SER A 145 0.66 24.25 13.58
N ARG A 146 -0.33 24.69 12.80
CA ARG A 146 -0.09 25.18 11.44
C ARG A 146 0.13 26.69 11.52
N PRO A 147 1.27 27.22 11.05
CA PRO A 147 1.47 28.66 11.03
C PRO A 147 0.38 29.30 10.15
N GLU A 148 -0.15 30.43 10.60
CA GLU A 148 -1.06 31.22 9.79
C GLU A 148 -0.30 31.73 8.56
N VAL A 149 -0.79 31.38 7.37
CA VAL A 149 -0.21 31.88 6.12
C VAL A 149 -0.82 33.26 5.87
N VAL A 150 -0.08 34.30 6.23
CA VAL A 150 -0.45 35.69 5.89
C VAL A 150 0.09 36.00 4.51
N LEU A 151 -0.79 36.33 3.56
CA LEU A 151 -0.37 36.83 2.26
C LEU A 151 0.22 38.24 2.48
N PRO A 152 1.52 38.46 2.23
CA PRO A 152 2.10 39.79 2.40
C PRO A 152 1.47 40.77 1.40
N PRO A 153 1.40 42.07 1.74
CA PRO A 153 1.02 43.07 0.76
C PRO A 153 1.98 43.02 -0.44
N ARG A 154 1.44 43.25 -1.63
CA ARG A 154 2.24 43.33 -2.84
C ARG A 154 3.22 44.51 -2.73
N ILE A 155 4.49 44.26 -3.05
CA ILE A 155 5.47 45.34 -3.20
C ILE A 155 5.20 46.02 -4.54
N TYR A 156 4.95 47.32 -4.51
CA TYR A 156 4.75 48.15 -5.70
C TYR A 156 6.01 48.97 -5.96
N HIS A 157 6.57 48.80 -7.15
CA HIS A 157 7.67 49.60 -7.66
C HIS A 157 7.07 50.70 -8.56
N PRO A 158 7.14 51.99 -8.18
CA PRO A 158 6.53 53.08 -8.95
C PRO A 158 7.19 53.27 -10.32
N ASP A 159 8.40 52.75 -10.50
CA ASP A 159 9.20 52.72 -11.72
C ASP A 159 8.90 51.52 -12.63
N TYR A 160 8.06 50.58 -12.18
CA TYR A 160 7.71 49.39 -12.96
C TYR A 160 6.34 49.53 -13.64
N GLU A 161 6.34 49.67 -14.96
CA GLU A 161 5.16 49.51 -15.80
C GLU A 161 5.17 48.14 -16.48
N ARG A 162 4.12 47.35 -16.26
CA ARG A 162 3.96 46.07 -16.93
C ARG A 162 3.67 46.31 -18.41
N GLN A 163 4.59 45.94 -19.28
CA GLN A 163 4.33 45.94 -20.72
C GLN A 163 3.31 44.86 -21.07
N GLN A 164 2.42 45.18 -22.01
CA GLN A 164 1.45 44.21 -22.54
C GLN A 164 2.21 43.09 -23.25
N THR A 165 1.84 41.84 -22.97
CA THR A 165 2.37 40.69 -23.72
C THR A 165 1.90 40.78 -25.17
N PRO A 166 2.79 40.70 -26.17
CA PRO A 166 2.39 40.73 -27.58
C PRO A 166 1.37 39.64 -27.88
N ASP A 167 0.34 39.96 -28.67
CA ASP A 167 -0.74 39.02 -29.01
C ASP A 167 -0.24 37.74 -29.69
N SER A 168 0.90 37.81 -30.41
CA SER A 168 1.56 36.64 -31.02
C SER A 168 2.11 35.63 -30.00
N MET A 169 2.29 36.04 -28.75
CA MET A 169 2.75 35.20 -27.64
C MET A 169 1.60 34.73 -26.75
N ILE A 170 0.38 35.21 -26.97
CA ILE A 170 -0.81 34.80 -26.26
C ILE A 170 -1.41 33.61 -27.02
N VAL A 171 -1.61 32.50 -26.31
CA VAL A 171 -2.30 31.34 -26.90
C VAL A 171 -3.74 31.74 -27.23
N PRO A 172 -4.23 31.52 -28.46
CA PRO A 172 -5.59 31.85 -28.81
C PRO A 172 -6.59 31.14 -27.89
N GLU A 173 -7.51 31.90 -27.29
CA GLU A 173 -8.63 31.31 -26.57
C GLU A 173 -9.60 30.66 -27.55
N LEU A 174 -9.89 29.39 -27.31
CA LEU A 174 -10.78 28.55 -28.13
C LEU A 174 -12.06 28.14 -27.38
N TYR A 175 -12.17 28.46 -26.09
CA TYR A 175 -13.28 28.13 -25.20
C TYR A 175 -13.66 29.33 -24.36
#